data_AF-A0A1D8QWR1-F1
#
_entry.id   AF-A0A1D8QWR1-F1
#
_cell.length_a   1.000
_cell.length_b   1.000
_cell.length_c   1.000
_cell.angle_alpha   90.00
_cell.angle_beta   90.00
_cell.angle_gamma   90.00
#
_symmetry.space_group_name_H-M   'P 1'
#
loop_
_entity.id
_entity.type
_entity.pdbx_description
1 polymer ?
#
loop_
_entity_poly.entity_id
_entity_poly.type
_entity_poly.pdbx_seq_one_letter_code
_entity_poly.pdbx_strand_id
1 'polypeptide(L)'
;MTSNENGTEYVSGHEIKLTLLLTPEQAAGMQAWSDSIPTLYMLDICVANVTKLSQAALDANARKAALVERLRHLDKPQNSFSYLLALIEKASGPKAGLTDEELEAQILHDVTKMRKFFVHAKILEADEFLLGFARVLRHEPPELARDAYLEFLRRASTTVAFCVVSERG
;
A
#
# COMPACT_ATOMS: atom_id res chain seq x y z
N MET A 1 26.31 -2.87 26.53
CA MET A 1 25.31 -1.78 26.57
C MET A 1 24.01 -2.36 26.07
N THR A 2 23.06 -2.55 26.97
CA THR A 2 21.72 -3.09 26.68
C THR A 2 20.82 -1.94 26.25
N SER A 3 20.53 -1.86 24.96
CA SER A 3 19.57 -0.90 24.41
C SER A 3 18.16 -1.40 24.72
N ASN A 4 17.45 -0.73 25.62
CA ASN A 4 16.03 -0.95 25.86
C ASN A 4 15.24 -0.40 24.66
N GLU A 5 14.86 -1.28 23.73
CA GLU A 5 13.90 -0.97 22.66
C GLU A 5 12.46 -1.01 23.20
N ASN A 6 12.13 -0.09 24.11
CA ASN A 6 10.72 0.17 24.42
C ASN A 6 10.17 1.13 23.36
N GLY A 7 9.79 0.58 22.21
CA GLY A 7 9.02 1.32 21.21
C GLY A 7 7.69 1.73 21.82
N THR A 8 7.45 3.04 21.94
CA THR A 8 6.15 3.57 22.36
C THR A 8 5.10 3.14 21.34
N GLU A 9 4.19 2.26 21.76
CA GLU A 9 3.04 1.85 20.96
C GLU A 9 2.11 3.08 20.81
N TYR A 10 2.02 3.60 19.59
CA TYR A 10 1.11 4.70 19.28
C TYR A 10 -0.27 4.12 19.00
N VAL A 11 -1.13 4.09 20.03
CA VAL A 11 -2.55 3.78 19.87
C VAL A 11 -3.30 5.09 19.63
N SER A 12 -3.72 5.33 18.38
CA SER A 12 -4.57 6.46 18.01
C SER A 12 -5.93 5.93 17.55
N GLY A 13 -6.95 6.07 18.41
CA GLY A 13 -8.35 5.82 18.06
C GLY A 13 -9.11 5.10 19.17
N HIS A 14 -10.39 5.43 19.33
CA HIS A 14 -11.34 4.59 20.05
C HIS A 14 -11.92 3.58 19.07
N GLU A 15 -11.61 2.30 19.24
CA GLU A 15 -12.23 1.24 18.45
C GLU A 15 -13.58 0.87 19.07
N ILE A 16 -14.62 0.87 18.25
CA ILE A 16 -15.95 0.42 18.64
C ILE A 16 -16.37 -0.69 17.66
N LYS A 17 -16.54 -1.90 18.17
CA LYS A 17 -17.06 -3.03 17.39
C LYS A 17 -18.56 -3.16 17.62
N LEU A 18 -19.34 -3.00 16.55
CA LEU A 18 -20.80 -3.12 16.57
C LEU A 18 -21.25 -4.29 15.70
N THR A 19 -22.23 -5.04 16.19
CA THR A 19 -22.96 -6.03 15.39
C THR A 19 -24.40 -5.58 15.30
N LEU A 20 -24.87 -5.33 14.09
CA LEU A 20 -26.20 -4.78 13.82
C LEU A 20 -26.94 -5.72 12.86
N LEU A 21 -28.24 -5.91 13.09
CA LEU A 21 -29.14 -6.53 12.13
C LEU A 21 -29.69 -5.41 11.24
N LEU A 22 -29.22 -5.35 10.00
CA LEU A 22 -29.57 -4.28 9.06
C LEU A 22 -30.58 -4.78 8.04
N THR A 23 -31.51 -3.92 7.64
CA THR A 23 -32.28 -4.13 6.40
C THR A 23 -31.36 -3.95 5.18
N PRO A 24 -31.73 -4.49 4.00
CA PRO A 24 -30.93 -4.30 2.78
C PRO A 24 -30.65 -2.82 2.45
N GLU A 25 -31.61 -1.93 2.68
CA GLU A 25 -31.46 -0.49 2.47
C GLU A 25 -30.44 0.13 3.43
N GLN A 26 -30.50 -0.25 4.71
CA GLN A 26 -29.55 0.22 5.72
C GLN A 26 -28.14 -0.30 5.47
N ALA A 27 -28.00 -1.56 5.03
CA ALA A 27 -26.73 -2.13 4.62
C ALA A 27 -26.14 -1.39 3.43
N ALA A 28 -26.96 -1.06 2.42
CA ALA A 28 -26.54 -0.27 1.28
C ALA A 28 -26.12 1.16 1.69
N GLY A 29 -26.87 1.80 2.59
CA GLY A 29 -26.53 3.12 3.13
C GLY A 29 -25.20 3.11 3.89
N MET A 30 -24.95 2.08 4.70
CA MET A 30 -23.69 1.94 5.42
C MET A 30 -22.51 1.63 4.50
N GLN A 31 -22.72 0.84 3.45
CA GLN A 31 -21.71 0.60 2.42
C GLN A 31 -21.38 1.90 1.65
N ALA A 32 -22.40 2.66 1.26
CA ALA A 32 -22.21 3.94 0.57
C ALA A 32 -21.46 4.96 1.44
N TRP A 33 -21.79 5.01 2.74
CA TRP A 33 -21.04 5.82 3.69
C TRP A 33 -19.58 5.36 3.81
N SER A 34 -19.35 4.06 4.01
CA SER A 34 -18.00 3.49 4.09
C SER A 34 -17.19 3.79 2.83
N ASP A 35 -17.81 3.67 1.66
CA ASP A 35 -17.20 3.95 0.37
C ASP A 35 -16.85 5.43 0.19
N SER A 36 -17.56 6.34 0.87
CA SER A 36 -17.31 7.78 0.79
C SER A 36 -16.06 8.22 1.58
N ILE A 37 -15.54 7.38 2.47
CA ILE A 37 -14.39 7.72 3.34
C ILE A 37 -13.11 7.68 2.51
N PRO A 38 -12.39 8.81 2.37
CA PRO A 38 -11.07 8.83 1.73
C PRO A 38 -10.12 7.86 2.44
N THR A 39 -9.60 6.88 1.69
CA THR A 39 -8.78 5.81 2.25
C THR A 39 -7.46 5.67 1.49
N LEU A 40 -6.36 5.59 2.23
CA LEU A 40 -5.04 5.20 1.71
C LEU A 40 -4.84 3.69 1.88
N TYR A 41 -4.66 3.01 0.75
CA TYR A 41 -4.35 1.58 0.69
C TYR A 41 -2.85 1.37 0.49
N MET A 42 -2.18 0.78 1.46
CA MET A 42 -0.76 0.40 1.36
C MET A 42 -0.65 -1.01 0.79
N LEU A 43 0.03 -1.16 -0.34
CA LEU A 43 0.15 -2.43 -1.06
C LEU A 43 1.45 -3.14 -0.70
N ASP A 44 1.37 -4.40 -0.30
CA ASP A 44 2.55 -5.27 -0.23
C ASP A 44 3.09 -5.60 -1.64
N ILE A 45 4.29 -6.21 -1.72
CA ILE A 45 4.92 -6.49 -3.02
C ILE A 45 4.08 -7.46 -3.87
N CYS A 46 3.39 -8.42 -3.26
CA CYS A 46 2.58 -9.40 -3.96
C CYS A 46 1.37 -8.74 -4.62
N VAL A 47 0.70 -7.86 -3.89
CA VAL A 47 -0.45 -7.09 -4.37
C VAL A 47 -0.03 -6.08 -5.43
N ALA A 48 1.08 -5.36 -5.23
CA ALA A 48 1.63 -4.50 -6.26
C ALA A 48 1.96 -5.28 -7.55
N ASN A 49 2.47 -6.51 -7.41
CA ASN A 49 2.77 -7.38 -8.54
C ASN A 49 1.53 -7.83 -9.33
N VAL A 50 0.37 -8.03 -8.69
CA VAL A 50 -0.83 -8.47 -9.43
C VAL A 50 -1.35 -7.42 -10.41
N THR A 51 -1.07 -6.13 -10.19
CA THR A 51 -1.44 -5.04 -11.11
C THR A 51 -0.78 -5.15 -12.49
N LYS A 52 0.25 -5.99 -12.61
CA LYS A 52 1.04 -6.20 -13.84
C LYS A 52 0.65 -7.45 -14.63
N LEU A 53 -0.27 -8.27 -14.11
CA LEU A 53 -0.60 -9.56 -14.72
C LEU A 53 -1.42 -9.37 -16.01
N SER A 54 -1.18 -10.25 -16.98
CA SER A 54 -2.00 -10.36 -18.18
C SER A 54 -3.31 -11.07 -17.89
N GLN A 55 -4.32 -10.89 -18.75
CA GLN A 55 -5.61 -11.59 -18.60
C GLN A 55 -5.42 -13.11 -18.57
N ALA A 56 -4.57 -13.67 -19.44
CA ALA A 56 -4.26 -15.10 -19.44
C ALA A 56 -3.69 -15.60 -18.09
N ALA A 57 -2.89 -14.78 -17.39
CA ALA A 57 -2.35 -15.12 -16.07
C ALA A 57 -3.41 -15.04 -14.96
N LEU A 58 -4.44 -14.18 -15.13
CA LEU A 58 -5.58 -14.08 -14.22
C LEU A 58 -6.55 -15.25 -14.43
N ASP A 59 -6.81 -15.63 -15.67
CA ASP A 59 -7.68 -16.77 -16.01
C ASP A 59 -7.11 -18.08 -15.44
N ALA A 60 -5.78 -18.20 -15.40
CA ALA A 60 -5.09 -19.34 -14.79
C ALA A 60 -5.08 -19.33 -13.24
N ASN A 61 -5.45 -18.22 -12.59
CA ASN A 61 -5.36 -18.07 -11.14
C ASN A 61 -6.53 -17.28 -10.55
N ALA A 62 -7.59 -18.01 -10.17
CA ALA A 62 -8.82 -17.45 -9.60
C ALA A 62 -8.57 -16.57 -8.36
N ARG A 63 -7.58 -16.90 -7.52
CA ARG A 63 -7.23 -16.09 -6.33
C ARG A 63 -6.72 -14.72 -6.74
N LYS A 64 -5.81 -14.66 -7.72
CA LYS A 64 -5.27 -13.40 -8.22
C LYS A 64 -6.31 -12.60 -9.01
N ALA A 65 -7.19 -13.27 -9.74
CA ALA A 65 -8.34 -12.63 -10.37
C ALA A 65 -9.25 -11.95 -9.34
N ALA A 66 -9.61 -12.65 -8.26
CA ALA A 66 -10.42 -12.07 -7.17
C ALA A 66 -9.73 -10.86 -6.51
N LEU A 67 -8.41 -10.92 -6.31
CA LEU A 67 -7.64 -9.80 -5.79
C LEU A 67 -7.66 -8.61 -6.77
N VAL A 68 -7.50 -8.84 -8.07
CA VAL A 68 -7.58 -7.80 -9.11
C VAL A 68 -8.96 -7.15 -9.13
N GLU A 69 -10.04 -7.93 -9.04
CA GLU A 69 -11.40 -7.40 -8.95
C GLU A 69 -11.60 -6.55 -7.70
N ARG A 70 -11.08 -7.00 -6.55
CA ARG A 70 -11.10 -6.19 -5.32
C ARG A 70 -10.36 -4.87 -5.53
N LEU A 71 -9.16 -4.88 -6.13
CA LEU A 71 -8.40 -3.65 -6.39
C LEU A 71 -9.13 -2.70 -7.35
N ARG A 72 -9.79 -3.23 -8.39
CA ARG A 72 -10.64 -2.45 -9.31
C ARG A 72 -11.81 -1.80 -8.57
N HIS A 73 -12.43 -2.52 -7.64
CA HIS A 73 -13.50 -1.95 -6.82
C HIS A 73 -13.01 -0.80 -5.91
N LEU A 74 -11.76 -0.87 -5.46
CA LEU A 74 -11.15 0.17 -4.62
C LEU A 74 -10.65 1.40 -5.42
N ASP A 75 -10.60 1.33 -6.75
CA ASP A 75 -10.19 2.41 -7.65
C ASP A 75 -11.25 3.52 -7.73
N LYS A 76 -11.36 4.29 -6.65
CA LYS A 76 -12.30 5.41 -6.49
C LYS A 76 -11.55 6.74 -6.38
N PRO A 77 -12.08 7.88 -6.88
CA PRO A 77 -11.37 9.17 -6.89
C PRO A 77 -10.86 9.68 -5.54
N GLN A 78 -11.57 9.37 -4.45
CA GLN A 78 -11.22 9.74 -3.08
C GLN A 78 -10.14 8.85 -2.46
N ASN A 79 -9.89 7.68 -3.04
CA ASN A 79 -8.91 6.74 -2.53
C ASN A 79 -7.52 7.04 -3.06
N SER A 80 -6.53 6.51 -2.35
CA SER A 80 -5.12 6.60 -2.74
C SER A 80 -4.46 5.25 -2.51
N PHE A 81 -3.42 4.96 -3.29
CA PHE A 81 -2.61 3.76 -3.14
C PHE A 81 -1.16 4.13 -2.89
N SER A 82 -0.52 3.38 -2.01
CA SER A 82 0.88 3.54 -1.63
C SER A 82 1.70 2.33 -2.05
N TYR A 83 2.80 2.57 -2.76
CA TYR A 83 3.81 1.55 -3.10
C TYR A 83 4.85 1.35 -1.98
N LEU A 84 4.73 2.07 -0.86
CA LEU A 84 5.80 2.17 0.13
C LEU A 84 6.18 0.83 0.77
N LEU A 85 5.22 -0.05 1.07
CA LEU A 85 5.52 -1.38 1.64
C LEU A 85 6.24 -2.27 0.63
N ALA A 86 5.75 -2.30 -0.61
CA ALA A 86 6.42 -3.00 -1.71
C ALA A 86 7.84 -2.47 -1.97
N LEU A 87 8.04 -1.15 -1.84
CA LEU A 87 9.36 -0.51 -1.96
C LEU A 87 10.31 -0.95 -0.85
N ILE A 88 9.86 -0.92 0.41
CA ILE A 88 10.67 -1.37 1.55
C ILE A 88 11.09 -2.83 1.36
N GLU A 89 10.15 -3.71 1.05
CA GLU A 89 10.47 -5.12 0.80
C GLU A 89 11.45 -5.29 -0.37
N LYS A 90 11.29 -4.51 -1.44
CA LYS A 90 12.14 -4.60 -2.61
C LYS A 90 13.56 -4.06 -2.36
N ALA A 91 13.69 -2.95 -1.64
CA ALA A 91 14.97 -2.30 -1.37
C ALA A 91 15.76 -2.96 -0.23
N SER A 92 15.06 -3.49 0.78
CA SER A 92 15.66 -4.17 1.93
C SER A 92 15.92 -5.66 1.70
N GLY A 93 15.34 -6.24 0.65
CA GLY A 93 15.55 -7.65 0.30
C GLY A 93 16.98 -7.91 -0.19
N PRO A 94 17.60 -9.06 0.15
CA PRO A 94 18.94 -9.43 -0.29
C PRO A 94 18.95 -9.90 -1.75
N LYS A 95 18.29 -9.16 -2.67
CA LYS A 95 18.35 -9.43 -4.12
C LYS A 95 19.76 -9.09 -4.61
N ALA A 96 20.67 -10.00 -4.28
CA ALA A 96 22.06 -10.02 -4.65
C ALA A 96 22.15 -9.95 -6.18
N GLY A 97 22.44 -8.75 -6.70
CA GLY A 97 22.81 -8.58 -8.09
C GLY A 97 22.24 -7.38 -8.83
N LEU A 98 21.25 -6.65 -8.29
CA LEU A 98 20.75 -5.45 -8.99
C LEU A 98 21.63 -4.23 -8.69
N THR A 99 22.07 -3.52 -9.73
CA THR A 99 22.67 -2.18 -9.56
C THR A 99 21.62 -1.18 -9.06
N ASP A 100 22.05 0.01 -8.63
CA ASP A 100 21.11 1.08 -8.21
C ASP A 100 20.14 1.40 -9.35
N GLU A 101 20.69 1.56 -10.56
CA GLU A 101 19.95 1.89 -11.76
C GLU A 101 18.91 0.82 -12.12
N GLU A 102 19.25 -0.46 -11.98
CA GLU A 102 18.31 -1.55 -12.26
C GLU A 102 17.16 -1.60 -11.25
N LEU A 103 17.44 -1.33 -9.98
CA LEU A 103 16.42 -1.26 -8.94
C LEU A 103 15.49 -0.06 -9.18
N GLU A 104 16.06 1.12 -9.45
CA GLU A 104 15.29 2.33 -9.78
C GLU A 104 14.40 2.11 -11.00
N ALA A 105 14.93 1.50 -12.07
CA ALA A 105 14.16 1.16 -13.26
C ALA A 105 12.99 0.20 -12.94
N GLN A 106 13.21 -0.79 -12.06
CA GLN A 106 12.14 -1.69 -11.62
C GLN A 106 11.09 -1.00 -10.77
N ILE A 107 11.47 -0.05 -9.91
CA ILE A 107 10.53 0.73 -9.10
C ILE A 107 9.65 1.60 -10.01
N LEU A 108 10.26 2.34 -10.93
CA LEU A 108 9.52 3.19 -11.87
C LEU A 108 8.62 2.37 -12.80
N HIS A 109 9.08 1.19 -13.25
CA HIS A 109 8.26 0.29 -14.03
C HIS A 109 7.01 -0.16 -13.25
N ASP A 110 7.18 -0.61 -12.01
CA ASP A 110 6.08 -1.07 -11.17
C ASP A 110 5.07 0.03 -10.92
N VAL A 111 5.54 1.21 -10.54
CA VAL A 111 4.69 2.37 -10.23
C VAL A 111 3.99 2.88 -11.48
N THR A 112 4.64 2.87 -12.64
CA THR A 112 4.01 3.18 -13.92
C THR A 112 2.89 2.20 -14.24
N LYS A 113 3.06 0.91 -13.94
CA LYS A 113 2.01 -0.10 -14.14
C LYS A 113 0.85 0.12 -13.17
N MET A 114 1.13 0.45 -11.91
CA MET A 114 0.10 0.81 -10.95
C MET A 114 -0.69 2.05 -11.38
N ARG A 115 -0.02 3.12 -11.81
CA ARG A 115 -0.69 4.34 -12.34
C ARG A 115 -1.54 4.07 -13.59
N LYS A 116 -1.22 3.03 -14.37
CA LYS A 116 -2.06 2.59 -15.50
C LYS A 116 -3.21 1.70 -15.07
N PHE A 117 -3.05 0.97 -13.98
CA PHE A 117 -4.06 0.08 -13.43
C PHE A 117 -5.15 0.85 -12.69
N PHE A 118 -4.76 1.81 -11.84
CA PHE A 118 -5.68 2.68 -11.10
C PHE A 118 -5.91 3.95 -11.91
N VAL A 119 -7.11 4.09 -12.49
CA VAL A 119 -7.45 5.20 -13.39
C VAL A 119 -8.08 6.35 -12.61
N HIS A 120 -8.72 6.07 -11.47
CA HIS A 120 -9.43 7.08 -10.68
C HIS A 120 -8.68 7.45 -9.40
N ALA A 121 -8.15 6.46 -8.67
CA ALA A 121 -7.40 6.67 -7.46
C ALA A 121 -5.97 7.13 -7.77
N LYS A 122 -5.43 7.96 -6.90
CA LYS A 122 -4.05 8.45 -7.05
C LYS A 122 -3.04 7.46 -6.46
N ILE A 123 -1.90 7.29 -7.13
CA ILE A 123 -0.70 6.77 -6.46
C ILE A 123 -0.09 7.93 -5.68
N LEU A 124 0.08 7.73 -4.37
CA LEU A 124 0.42 8.83 -3.46
C LEU A 124 1.85 9.33 -3.67
N GLU A 125 2.78 8.43 -3.98
CA GLU A 125 4.19 8.76 -4.09
C GLU A 125 4.58 9.33 -5.47
N ALA A 126 5.37 10.40 -5.43
CA ALA A 126 6.09 10.92 -6.59
C ALA A 126 7.34 10.07 -6.87
N ASP A 127 7.80 10.08 -8.13
CA ASP A 127 8.95 9.27 -8.55
C ASP A 127 10.22 9.67 -7.80
N GLU A 128 10.45 10.96 -7.63
CA GLU A 128 11.63 11.50 -6.92
C GLU A 128 11.69 11.02 -5.47
N PHE A 129 10.53 10.95 -4.80
CA PHE A 129 10.44 10.43 -3.44
C PHE A 129 10.79 8.94 -3.40
N LEU A 130 10.23 8.13 -4.31
CA LEU A 130 10.46 6.70 -4.35
C LEU A 130 11.93 6.36 -4.62
N LEU A 131 12.56 7.04 -5.56
CA LEU A 131 13.98 6.84 -5.89
C LEU A 131 14.88 7.30 -4.74
N GLY A 132 14.61 8.48 -4.18
CA GLY A 132 15.36 8.99 -3.02
C GLY A 132 15.27 8.04 -1.82
N PHE A 133 14.07 7.55 -1.53
CA PHE A 133 13.85 6.63 -0.40
C PHE A 133 14.47 5.25 -0.65
N ALA A 134 14.43 4.73 -1.88
CA ALA A 134 15.08 3.47 -2.24
C ALA A 134 16.60 3.49 -2.02
N ARG A 135 17.26 4.61 -2.34
CA ARG A 135 18.70 4.80 -2.09
C ARG A 135 19.03 4.74 -0.60
N VAL A 136 18.24 5.44 0.22
CA VAL A 136 18.41 5.41 1.69
C VAL A 136 18.28 3.98 2.21
N LEU A 137 17.23 3.26 1.81
CA LEU A 137 16.96 1.89 2.26
C LEU A 137 18.01 0.86 1.84
N ARG A 138 18.76 1.11 0.75
CA ARG A 138 19.82 0.19 0.30
C ARG A 138 21.09 0.34 1.13
N HIS A 139 21.37 1.54 1.62
CA HIS A 139 22.60 1.85 2.36
C HIS A 139 22.41 1.77 3.88
N GLU A 140 21.17 1.82 4.35
CA GLU A 140 20.82 1.79 5.77
C GLU A 140 19.75 0.73 6.05
N PRO A 141 19.86 -0.01 7.17
CA PRO A 141 18.79 -0.88 7.64
C PRO A 141 17.44 -0.12 7.67
N PRO A 142 16.33 -0.70 7.19
CA PRO A 142 15.03 -0.04 7.15
C PRO A 142 14.56 0.44 8.53
N GLU A 143 15.06 -0.16 9.61
CA GLU A 143 14.82 0.24 10.99
C GLU A 143 15.40 1.63 11.33
N LEU A 144 16.45 2.08 10.62
CA LEU A 144 17.04 3.42 10.77
C LEU A 144 16.29 4.49 9.95
N ALA A 145 15.59 4.09 8.88
CA ALA A 145 14.71 4.96 8.09
C ALA A 145 13.34 5.22 8.76
N ARG A 146 13.17 4.76 10.01
CA ARG A 146 11.92 4.84 10.78
C ARG A 146 11.34 6.25 10.85
N ASP A 147 12.15 7.27 11.05
CA ASP A 147 11.67 8.64 11.20
C ASP A 147 11.06 9.19 9.91
N ALA A 148 11.69 8.91 8.75
CA ALA A 148 11.13 9.26 7.45
C ALA A 148 9.82 8.51 7.15
N TYR A 149 9.74 7.24 7.56
CA TYR A 149 8.50 6.46 7.47
C TYR A 149 7.38 7.03 8.35
N LEU A 150 7.68 7.36 9.61
CA LEU A 150 6.72 7.97 10.53
C LEU A 150 6.29 9.36 10.08
N GLU A 151 7.18 10.15 9.48
CA GLU A 151 6.84 11.45 8.91
C GLU A 151 5.89 11.31 7.72
N PHE A 152 6.14 10.36 6.81
CA PHE A 152 5.22 10.02 5.73
C PHE A 152 3.84 9.63 6.27
N LEU A 153 3.79 8.71 7.24
CA LEU A 153 2.53 8.28 7.86
C LEU A 153 1.80 9.44 8.52
N ARG A 154 2.50 10.33 9.24
CA ARG A 154 1.90 11.52 9.87
C ARG A 154 1.32 12.48 8.84
N ARG A 155 1.99 12.69 7.72
CA ARG A 155 1.50 13.55 6.62
C ARG A 155 0.28 12.93 5.93
N ALA A 156 0.23 11.62 5.84
CA ALA A 156 -0.94 10.91 5.30
C ALA A 156 -2.10 10.88 6.32
N SER A 157 -1.85 10.75 7.62
CA SER A 157 -2.87 10.41 8.62
C SER A 157 -3.85 11.52 8.99
N THR A 158 -3.61 12.75 8.55
CA THR A 158 -4.45 13.90 8.95
C THR A 158 -5.78 13.97 8.22
N THR A 159 -5.98 13.22 7.13
CA THR A 159 -7.17 13.37 6.26
C THR A 159 -7.74 12.07 5.69
N VAL A 160 -7.09 10.91 5.90
CA VAL A 160 -7.52 9.63 5.31
C VAL A 160 -7.44 8.47 6.30
N ALA A 161 -8.31 7.47 6.12
CA ALA A 161 -8.18 6.18 6.78
C ALA A 161 -7.00 5.37 6.17
N PHE A 162 -6.34 4.53 6.96
CA PHE A 162 -5.31 3.61 6.46
C PHE A 162 -5.85 2.18 6.35
N CYS A 163 -5.51 1.52 5.26
CA CYS A 163 -5.77 0.10 5.08
C CYS A 163 -4.54 -0.57 4.46
N VAL A 164 -4.11 -1.69 5.01
CA VAL A 164 -3.05 -2.52 4.42
C VAL A 164 -3.71 -3.61 3.60
N VAL A 165 -3.32 -3.74 2.34
CA VAL A 165 -3.79 -4.81 1.45
C VAL A 165 -2.65 -5.81 1.29
N SER A 166 -2.90 -7.06 1.68
CA SER A 166 -1.96 -8.17 1.52
C SER A 166 -2.63 -9.38 0.87
N GLU A 167 -1.85 -10.19 0.14
CA GLU A 167 -2.32 -11.45 -0.45
C GLU A 167 -2.63 -12.53 0.61
N ARG A 168 -2.21 -12.33 1.87
CA ARG A 168 -2.45 -13.27 2.99
C ARG A 168 -3.71 -12.98 3.82
N GLY A 169 -4.48 -11.95 3.45
CA GLY A 169 -5.70 -11.52 4.15
C GLY A 169 -6.97 -11.80 3.37
#